data_AF-A0A317Z6R0-F1
#
_entry.id   AF-A0A317Z6R0-F1
#
_cell.length_a   1.000
_cell.length_b   1.000
_cell.length_c   1.000
_cell.angle_alpha   90.00
_cell.angle_beta   90.00
_cell.angle_gamma   90.00
#
_symmetry.space_group_name_H-M   'P 1'
#
loop_
_entity.id
_entity.type
_entity.pdbx_description
1 polymer ?
#
loop_
_entity_poly.entity_id
_entity_poly.type
_entity_poly.pdbx_seq_one_letter_code
_entity_poly.pdbx_strand_id
1 'polypeptide(L)'
;IDIEKAKEINEEFEISKQFWSHLVKSKNIDTPRDFINPLPHISFVRGKNNVQFLKDRYNKMKDFPMFDNIEYTEDIEVMRKWMPLMMQGRSASDIMAASKIDEGTDVNFGELT
;
A
#
# COMPACT_ATOMS: atom_id res chain seq x y z
N ILE A 1 13.16 7.00 -12.57
CA ILE A 1 12.14 6.05 -12.06
C ILE A 1 11.12 5.78 -13.15
N ASP A 2 10.97 4.52 -13.56
CA ASP A 2 9.83 4.06 -14.36
C ASP A 2 8.73 3.57 -13.40
N ILE A 3 7.48 3.89 -13.69
CA ILE A 3 6.31 3.51 -12.88
C ILE A 3 5.31 2.64 -13.66
N GLU A 4 5.60 2.25 -14.90
CA GLU A 4 4.67 1.45 -15.70
C GLU A 4 4.30 0.15 -15.00
N LYS A 5 5.27 -0.53 -14.36
CA LYS A 5 4.97 -1.72 -13.58
C LYS A 5 4.01 -1.48 -12.41
N ALA A 6 4.03 -0.29 -11.81
CA ALA A 6 3.11 0.07 -10.74
C ALA A 6 1.67 0.20 -11.26
N LYS A 7 1.52 0.80 -12.44
CA LYS A 7 0.23 0.97 -13.13
C LYS A 7 -0.35 -0.40 -13.51
N GLU A 8 0.46 -1.25 -14.15
CA GLU A 8 0.07 -2.63 -14.51
C GLU A 8 -0.43 -3.41 -13.28
N ILE A 9 0.32 -3.40 -12.19
CA ILE A 9 -0.06 -4.12 -10.96
C ILE A 9 -1.36 -3.56 -10.36
N ASN A 10 -1.56 -2.23 -10.40
CA ASN A 10 -2.79 -1.62 -9.91
C ASN A 10 -4.00 -2.04 -10.76
N GLU A 11 -3.86 -2.06 -12.09
CA GLU A 11 -4.91 -2.52 -13.01
C GLU A 11 -5.26 -4.01 -12.77
N GLU A 12 -4.25 -4.88 -12.64
CA GLU A 12 -4.43 -6.30 -12.30
C GLU A 12 -5.15 -6.48 -10.95
N PHE A 13 -4.84 -5.62 -9.97
CA PHE A 13 -5.48 -5.62 -8.67
C PHE A 13 -6.95 -5.19 -8.74
N GLU A 14 -7.29 -4.17 -9.53
CA GLU A 14 -8.68 -3.76 -9.75
C GLU A 14 -9.50 -4.88 -10.43
N ILE A 15 -8.91 -5.59 -11.41
CA ILE A 15 -9.54 -6.76 -12.04
C ILE A 15 -9.77 -7.87 -11.01
N SER A 16 -8.81 -8.11 -10.12
CA SER A 16 -8.93 -9.10 -9.05
C SER A 16 -10.09 -8.75 -8.10
N LYS A 17 -10.22 -7.48 -7.70
CA LYS A 17 -11.35 -7.01 -6.87
C LYS A 17 -12.71 -7.21 -7.56
N GLN A 18 -12.80 -7.00 -8.87
CA GLN A 18 -14.02 -7.28 -9.63
C GLN A 18 -14.39 -8.76 -9.62
N PHE A 19 -13.39 -9.64 -9.80
CA PHE A 19 -13.59 -11.09 -9.73
C PHE A 19 -14.05 -11.54 -8.34
N TRP A 20 -13.41 -11.06 -7.27
CA TRP A 20 -13.82 -11.39 -5.90
C TRP A 20 -15.22 -10.86 -5.58
N SER A 21 -15.58 -9.66 -6.05
CA SER A 21 -16.95 -9.14 -5.94
C SER A 21 -17.98 -10.06 -6.61
N HIS A 22 -17.64 -10.65 -7.75
CA HIS A 22 -18.48 -11.66 -8.40
C HIS A 22 -18.59 -12.94 -7.56
N LEU A 23 -17.51 -13.43 -6.96
CA LEU A 23 -17.55 -14.62 -6.08
C LEU A 23 -18.43 -14.40 -4.84
N VAL A 24 -18.40 -13.21 -4.24
CA VAL A 24 -19.31 -12.82 -3.16
C VAL A 24 -20.76 -12.84 -3.66
N LYS A 25 -21.06 -12.19 -4.79
CA LYS A 25 -22.43 -12.14 -5.35
C LYS A 25 -22.98 -13.52 -5.74
N SER A 26 -22.10 -14.41 -6.18
CA SER A 26 -22.45 -15.79 -6.58
C SER A 26 -22.46 -16.77 -5.41
N LYS A 27 -22.22 -16.31 -4.17
CA LYS A 27 -22.14 -17.15 -2.95
C LYS A 27 -21.05 -18.22 -2.99
N ASN A 28 -19.96 -17.94 -3.69
CA ASN A 28 -18.72 -18.73 -3.62
C ASN A 28 -17.75 -18.21 -2.54
N ILE A 29 -18.05 -17.04 -1.96
CA ILE A 29 -17.43 -16.51 -0.75
C ILE A 29 -18.58 -16.14 0.19
N ASP A 30 -18.75 -16.89 1.26
CA ASP A 30 -19.88 -16.73 2.20
C ASP A 30 -19.69 -15.51 3.10
N THR A 31 -18.49 -15.34 3.67
CA THR A 31 -18.15 -14.22 4.55
C THR A 31 -17.02 -13.39 3.94
N PRO A 32 -17.32 -12.31 3.20
CA PRO A 32 -16.30 -11.49 2.55
C PRO A 32 -15.25 -10.94 3.51
N ARG A 33 -15.63 -10.69 4.77
CA ARG A 33 -14.74 -10.13 5.79
C ARG A 33 -13.67 -11.13 6.26
N ASP A 34 -13.91 -12.43 6.12
CA ASP A 34 -12.93 -13.45 6.47
C ASP A 34 -11.86 -13.54 5.35
N PHE A 35 -12.27 -13.31 4.10
CA PHE A 35 -11.43 -13.36 2.91
C PHE A 35 -10.65 -12.07 2.62
N ILE A 36 -11.28 -10.89 2.64
CA ILE A 36 -10.67 -9.62 2.21
C ILE A 36 -10.97 -8.48 3.18
N ASN A 37 -9.92 -7.80 3.62
CA ASN A 37 -10.00 -6.70 4.58
C ASN A 37 -9.33 -5.43 4.04
N PRO A 38 -10.01 -4.26 4.08
CA PRO A 38 -9.38 -3.00 3.69
C PRO A 38 -8.32 -2.59 4.72
N LEU A 39 -7.13 -2.23 4.24
CA LEU A 39 -6.08 -1.62 5.05
C LEU A 39 -5.13 -0.79 4.17
N PRO A 40 -4.43 0.19 4.74
CA PRO A 40 -3.47 0.96 3.97
C PRO A 40 -2.31 0.11 3.44
N HIS A 41 -1.93 0.34 2.18
CA HIS A 41 -0.65 -0.14 1.66
C HIS A 41 0.44 0.88 2.00
N ILE A 42 1.46 0.42 2.72
CA ILE A 42 2.55 1.28 3.19
C ILE A 42 3.89 0.75 2.66
N SER A 43 4.62 1.60 1.94
CA SER A 43 6.02 1.37 1.61
C SER A 43 6.92 2.03 2.65
N PHE A 44 7.97 1.34 3.08
CA PHE A 44 8.96 1.85 4.04
C PHE A 44 10.37 1.58 3.53
N VAL A 45 11.22 2.60 3.56
CA VAL A 45 12.61 2.50 3.10
C VAL A 45 13.59 3.14 4.07
N ARG A 46 14.85 2.71 3.99
CA ARG A 46 15.95 3.23 4.82
C ARG A 46 17.17 3.53 3.97
N GLY A 47 17.97 4.51 4.39
CA GLY A 47 19.19 4.95 3.73
C GLY A 47 18.93 5.94 2.59
N LYS A 48 19.90 6.83 2.37
CA LYS A 48 19.78 8.00 1.47
C LYS A 48 19.26 7.65 0.08
N ASN A 49 19.83 6.62 -0.55
CA ASN A 49 19.48 6.24 -1.92
C ASN A 49 18.02 5.74 -2.02
N ASN A 50 17.55 4.97 -1.04
CA ASN A 50 16.19 4.44 -1.07
C ASN A 50 15.15 5.51 -0.73
N VAL A 51 15.48 6.42 0.20
CA VAL A 51 14.65 7.61 0.47
C VAL A 51 14.47 8.44 -0.79
N GLN A 52 15.57 8.75 -1.49
CA GLN A 52 15.50 9.49 -2.76
C GLN A 52 14.68 8.74 -3.81
N PHE A 53 14.91 7.43 -3.96
CA PHE A 53 14.15 6.59 -4.89
C PHE A 53 12.63 6.64 -4.59
N LEU A 54 12.24 6.49 -3.32
CA LEU A 54 10.83 6.51 -2.93
C LEU A 54 10.21 7.88 -3.17
N LYS A 55 10.93 8.96 -2.89
CA LYS A 55 10.49 10.34 -3.16
C LYS A 55 10.28 10.61 -4.65
N ASP A 56 11.23 10.19 -5.49
CA ASP A 56 11.13 10.33 -6.94
C ASP A 56 9.98 9.49 -7.50
N ARG A 57 9.76 8.30 -6.93
CA ARG A 57 8.62 7.43 -7.29
C ARG A 57 7.29 8.06 -6.89
N TYR A 58 7.16 8.56 -5.66
CA TYR A 58 5.99 9.28 -5.17
C TYR A 58 5.64 10.47 -6.08
N ASN A 59 6.62 11.32 -6.39
CA ASN A 59 6.41 12.50 -7.24
C ASN A 59 5.89 12.16 -8.64
N LYS A 60 6.26 11.00 -9.18
CA LYS A 60 5.72 10.53 -10.46
C LYS A 60 4.35 9.90 -10.34
N MET A 61 4.09 9.14 -9.26
CA MET A 61 2.84 8.40 -9.11
C MET A 61 1.66 9.31 -8.80
N LYS A 62 1.83 10.32 -7.95
CA LYS A 62 0.74 11.19 -7.46
C LYS A 62 -0.06 11.93 -8.54
N ASP A 63 0.49 12.05 -9.75
CA ASP A 63 -0.14 12.74 -10.88
C ASP A 63 -1.13 11.83 -11.63
N PHE A 64 -1.19 10.54 -11.29
CA PHE A 64 -2.08 9.56 -11.92
C PHE A 64 -3.30 9.27 -11.02
N PRO A 65 -4.52 9.17 -11.59
CA PRO A 65 -5.75 9.00 -10.80
C PRO A 65 -5.75 7.80 -9.83
N MET A 66 -5.08 6.71 -10.19
CA MET A 66 -4.99 5.51 -9.35
C MET A 66 -4.08 5.67 -8.10
N PHE A 67 -3.37 6.79 -8.00
CA PHE A 67 -2.46 7.11 -6.89
C PHE A 67 -2.63 8.56 -6.42
N ASP A 68 -3.74 9.23 -6.74
CA ASP A 68 -3.92 10.67 -6.52
C ASP A 68 -3.99 11.08 -5.03
N ASN A 69 -4.24 10.12 -4.16
CA ASN A 69 -4.30 10.27 -2.72
C ASN A 69 -3.12 9.60 -1.98
N ILE A 70 -2.07 9.18 -2.71
CA ILE A 70 -0.85 8.67 -2.08
C ILE A 70 -0.21 9.75 -1.21
N GLU A 71 0.22 9.38 0.00
CA GLU A 71 0.93 10.24 0.94
C GLU A 71 2.42 9.87 0.99
N TYR A 72 3.30 10.84 1.24
CA TYR A 72 4.73 10.63 1.46
C TYR A 72 5.21 11.37 2.71
N THR A 73 6.09 10.75 3.49
CA THR A 73 6.67 11.36 4.69
C THR A 73 8.12 10.90 4.93
N GLU A 74 8.92 11.83 5.45
CA GLU A 74 10.22 11.57 6.09
C GLU A 74 10.15 11.86 7.61
N ASP A 75 8.98 12.26 8.11
CA ASP A 75 8.75 12.60 9.52
C ASP A 75 8.48 11.34 10.34
N ILE A 76 9.34 11.10 11.34
CA ILE A 76 9.22 9.97 12.27
C ILE A 76 7.92 9.99 13.08
N GLU A 77 7.37 11.15 13.42
CA GLU A 77 6.11 11.23 14.15
C GLU A 77 4.92 10.80 13.28
N VAL A 78 4.98 11.09 11.98
CA VAL A 78 3.99 10.57 11.02
C VAL A 78 4.15 9.06 10.87
N MET A 79 5.39 8.57 10.72
CA MET A 79 5.65 7.13 10.63
C MET A 79 5.23 6.39 11.91
N ARG A 80 5.33 6.99 13.10
CA ARG A 80 4.84 6.40 14.36
C ARG A 80 3.33 6.23 14.37
N LYS A 81 2.58 7.11 13.72
CA LYS A 81 1.13 6.96 13.55
C LYS A 81 0.79 5.84 12.58
N TRP A 82 1.53 5.74 11.47
CA TRP A 82 1.26 4.73 10.42
C TRP A 82 1.73 3.32 10.79
N MET A 83 2.91 3.20 11.41
CA MET A 83 3.57 1.91 11.67
C MET A 83 4.27 1.89 13.05
N PRO A 84 3.51 1.99 14.16
CA PRO A 84 4.06 2.19 15.50
C PRO A 84 5.08 1.12 15.91
N LEU A 85 4.80 -0.15 15.63
CA LEU A 85 5.69 -1.27 15.98
C LEU A 85 7.03 -1.20 15.23
N MET A 86 7.00 -0.82 13.95
CA MET A 86 8.21 -0.67 13.13
C MET A 86 9.05 0.52 13.57
N MET A 87 8.45 1.54 14.20
CA MET A 87 9.12 2.75 14.66
C MET A 87 9.70 2.65 16.06
N GLN A 88 9.45 1.57 16.79
CA GLN A 88 10.05 1.37 18.12
C GLN A 88 11.58 1.33 18.04
N GLY A 89 12.25 2.07 18.92
CA GLY A 89 13.71 2.16 18.97
C GLY A 89 14.36 2.98 17.86
N ARG A 90 13.58 3.62 16.97
CA ARG A 90 14.10 4.49 15.91
C ARG A 90 14.13 5.96 16.34
N SER A 91 15.02 6.71 15.73
CA SER A 91 15.30 8.12 16.05
C SER A 91 15.17 9.01 14.82
N ALA A 92 15.00 10.32 15.04
CA ALA A 92 14.95 11.30 13.96
C ALA A 92 16.27 11.41 13.17
N SER A 93 17.39 10.89 13.70
CA SER A 93 18.66 10.79 12.96
C SER A 93 18.71 9.64 11.96
N ASP A 94 17.77 8.70 12.02
CA ASP A 94 17.69 7.60 11.05
C ASP A 94 17.15 8.11 9.71
N ILE A 95 17.87 7.81 8.63
CA ILE A 95 17.46 8.21 7.27
C ILE A 95 16.42 7.23 6.77
N MET A 96 15.15 7.65 6.76
CA MET A 96 14.01 6.80 6.43
C MET A 96 12.91 7.60 5.77
N ALA A 97 12.08 6.91 5.00
CA ALA A 97 10.88 7.49 4.42
C ALA A 97 9.79 6.43 4.32
N ALA A 98 8.55 6.89 4.26
CA ALA A 98 7.40 6.05 3.99
C ALA A 98 6.45 6.72 3.00
N SER A 99 5.72 5.90 2.26
CA SER A 99 4.54 6.33 1.52
C SER A 99 3.35 5.46 1.88
N LYS A 100 2.15 6.01 1.82
CA LYS A 100 0.91 5.35 2.22
C LYS A 100 -0.20 5.62 1.20
N ILE A 101 -1.03 4.63 0.94
CA ILE A 101 -2.29 4.75 0.20
C ILE A 101 -3.36 3.89 0.89
N ASP A 102 -4.58 4.40 1.07
CA ASP A 102 -5.60 3.77 1.92
C ASP A 102 -6.40 2.67 1.20
N GLU A 103 -6.33 2.62 -0.12
CA GLU A 103 -7.08 1.73 -1.03
C GLU A 103 -6.51 0.31 -1.11
N GLY A 104 -5.61 -0.06 -0.20
CA GLY A 104 -5.05 -1.41 -0.10
C GLY A 104 -5.99 -2.41 0.55
N THR A 105 -5.64 -3.70 0.44
CA THR A 105 -6.35 -4.80 1.12
C THR A 105 -5.41 -5.91 1.54
N ASP A 106 -5.77 -6.62 2.61
CA ASP A 106 -5.21 -7.91 3.01
C ASP A 106 -6.17 -8.99 2.52
N VAL A 107 -5.60 -10.10 2.05
CA VAL A 107 -6.34 -11.18 1.43
C VAL A 107 -5.93 -12.49 2.09
N ASN A 108 -6.89 -13.13 2.76
CA ASN A 108 -6.74 -14.44 3.37
C ASN A 108 -7.24 -15.52 2.40
N PHE A 109 -6.34 -16.03 1.57
CA PHE A 109 -6.66 -17.12 0.63
C PHE A 109 -7.04 -18.44 1.32
N GLY A 110 -6.81 -18.58 2.64
CA GLY A 110 -7.21 -19.76 3.41
C GLY A 110 -8.72 -19.91 3.57
N GLU A 111 -9.50 -18.83 3.43
CA GLU A 111 -10.98 -18.88 3.50
C GLU A 111 -11.63 -19.31 2.18
N LEU A 112 -10.84 -19.58 1.14
CA LEU A 112 -11.34 -20.06 -0.15
C LEU A 112 -11.31 -21.61 -0.27
N THR A 113 -11.00 -22.32 0.81
CA THR A 113 -10.89 -23.80 0.87
C THR A 113 -11.98 -24.42 1.70
#